data_AF-A0A3M7D232-F1
#
_entry.id   AF-A0A3M7D232-F1
#
_cell.length_a   1.000
_cell.length_b   1.000
_cell.length_c   1.000
_cell.angle_alpha   90.00
_cell.angle_beta   90.00
_cell.angle_gamma   90.00
#
_symmetry.space_group_name_H-M   'P 1'
#
loop_
_entity.id
_entity.type
_entity.pdbx_description
1 polymer ?
#
loop_
_entity_poly.entity_id
_entity_poly.type
_entity_poly.pdbx_seq_one_letter_code
_entity_poly.pdbx_strand_id
1 'polypeptide(L)'
;MRASPASRSGRKKAVALTPEQSHQRKAFDERSKHLRYNNLNLLYRNGAISCRPEDGVEFLNAFSELAKVNWRKNVVNKDAFRALVDRYQLTPEDLMWMTQPLLKVGSTDDTALGRKLVYTMSACGDPTATMRILNQVLSSPRTGPEMLRSSEIVDARGHLRDMAREGKDYRAMVLEGKVSYELGDDESAIDMWTRAMEPAAEAAQLEVRRKEQRRAGKPPPPAHNEEQALADLDSPWIELTSIHYERYSKFWAKNSIAAALAELEKAKWACGVGCAQDDPTSHYQAAEFFKDYNAEGEVSHTSKWLYHTTKAAASGHVRACHTLADFYSSSGWKYIEDEPPDHVKPTPFDSYPAPPGSRSASSDDGNSSGGWLSWLGLSSSKPKLSPSEQMFQTAAYPSTPHDRFKMAMLWLEVAVEYTYAPSYLLAAKMYLEKELWGQAHALASALELKDERYTYASKEDFEAGRPIVSPNEDGSSDGENPKPEVRPDEPNPGYNPEQAKIYIREVLYAVEAIKFYQSRLTYARNLARRGQFGVDDAGDVVDDYVQNDNKSLPPHLRKFLKYPAIREMWEGDVKAMEREAKDICEREGWDLYDEQGGLVYRHGMVRPTKGAAAAAAAGGR
;
A
#
# COMPACT_ATOMS: atom_id res chain seq x y z
N MET A 1 2.71 38.21 -48.00
CA MET A 1 1.37 37.72 -47.64
C MET A 1 1.07 38.12 -46.21
N ARG A 2 0.02 38.93 -46.00
CA ARG A 2 -0.42 39.42 -44.68
C ARG A 2 -1.19 38.32 -43.96
N ALA A 3 -0.84 38.07 -42.70
CA ALA A 3 -1.59 37.18 -41.82
C ALA A 3 -2.92 37.83 -41.38
N SER A 4 -4.00 37.05 -41.40
CA SER A 4 -5.35 37.45 -41.00
C SER A 4 -5.45 37.83 -39.52
N PRO A 5 -6.14 38.94 -39.19
CA PRO A 5 -6.38 39.36 -37.81
C PRO A 5 -7.68 38.73 -37.28
N ALA A 6 -7.63 37.48 -36.84
CA ALA A 6 -8.80 36.81 -36.27
C ALA A 6 -8.45 35.84 -35.12
N SER A 7 -7.85 36.36 -34.05
CA SER A 7 -7.85 35.72 -32.73
C SER A 7 -7.52 36.69 -31.59
N ARG A 8 -8.09 37.89 -31.61
CA ARG A 8 -8.20 38.69 -30.38
C ARG A 8 -9.36 38.11 -29.56
N SER A 9 -9.06 37.17 -28.66
CA SER A 9 -10.02 36.74 -27.64
C SER A 9 -10.49 37.97 -26.87
N GLY A 10 -11.77 38.31 -27.01
CA GLY A 10 -12.36 39.46 -26.33
C GLY A 10 -12.14 39.35 -24.83
N ARG A 11 -11.53 40.39 -24.25
CA ARG A 11 -11.66 40.71 -22.82
C ARG A 11 -13.16 40.71 -22.51
N LYS A 12 -13.68 39.68 -21.85
CA LYS A 12 -14.99 39.78 -21.20
C LYS A 12 -14.88 40.94 -20.21
N LYS A 13 -15.55 42.06 -20.49
CA LYS A 13 -15.72 43.14 -19.50
C LYS A 13 -16.39 42.49 -18.29
N ALA A 14 -15.84 42.73 -17.09
CA ALA A 14 -16.47 42.31 -15.85
C ALA A 14 -17.91 42.85 -15.84
N VAL A 15 -18.87 41.94 -15.92
CA VAL A 15 -20.29 42.30 -15.83
C VAL A 15 -20.51 42.80 -14.40
N ALA A 16 -21.01 44.02 -14.26
CA ALA A 16 -21.35 44.56 -12.95
C ALA A 16 -22.40 43.65 -12.30
N LEU A 17 -22.12 43.20 -11.07
CA LEU A 17 -23.03 42.33 -10.31
C LEU A 17 -24.37 43.05 -10.11
N THR A 18 -25.48 42.32 -10.24
CA THR A 18 -26.78 42.86 -9.85
C THR A 18 -26.79 43.16 -8.34
N PRO A 19 -27.67 44.06 -7.84
CA PRO A 19 -27.77 44.34 -6.40
C PRO A 19 -27.95 43.09 -5.53
N GLU A 20 -28.74 42.12 -6.01
CA GLU A 20 -28.93 40.82 -5.36
C GLU A 20 -27.65 39.99 -5.35
N GLN A 21 -26.92 39.90 -6.47
CA GLN A 21 -25.62 39.20 -6.54
C GLN A 21 -24.55 39.87 -5.68
N SER A 22 -24.59 41.20 -5.57
CA SER A 22 -23.71 41.98 -4.69
C SER A 22 -24.00 41.71 -3.21
N HIS A 23 -25.29 41.65 -2.83
CA HIS A 23 -25.70 41.31 -1.47
C HIS A 23 -25.36 39.85 -1.11
N GLN A 24 -25.61 38.90 -2.02
CA GLN A 24 -25.23 37.50 -1.85
C GLN A 24 -23.71 37.35 -1.69
N ARG A 25 -22.92 38.08 -2.49
CA ARG A 25 -21.46 38.07 -2.39
C ARG A 25 -20.97 38.66 -1.07
N LYS A 26 -21.54 39.78 -0.61
CA LYS A 26 -21.22 40.34 0.72
C LYS A 26 -21.54 39.38 1.86
N ALA A 27 -22.72 38.74 1.83
CA ALA A 27 -23.11 37.76 2.84
C ALA A 27 -22.22 36.51 2.81
N PHE A 28 -21.75 36.10 1.62
CA PHE A 28 -20.77 35.03 1.48
C PHE A 28 -19.41 35.42 2.05
N ASP A 29 -18.91 36.61 1.71
CA ASP A 29 -17.63 37.14 2.22
C ASP A 29 -17.65 37.27 3.76
N GLU A 30 -18.77 37.68 4.36
CA GLU A 30 -18.96 37.73 5.81
C GLU A 30 -18.96 36.34 6.47
N ARG A 31 -19.61 35.36 5.85
CA ARG A 31 -19.58 33.96 6.32
C ARG A 31 -18.18 33.38 6.24
N SER A 32 -17.46 33.62 5.14
CA SER A 32 -16.07 33.15 4.97
C SER A 32 -15.14 33.77 6.01
N LYS A 33 -15.31 35.05 6.35
CA LYS A 33 -14.57 35.69 7.46
C LYS A 33 -14.85 35.04 8.81
N HIS A 34 -16.11 34.76 9.13
CA HIS A 34 -16.48 34.05 10.37
C HIS A 34 -15.91 32.64 10.41
N LEU A 35 -15.91 31.92 9.28
CA LEU A 35 -15.34 30.59 9.17
C LEU A 35 -13.83 30.60 9.42
N ARG A 36 -13.09 31.53 8.80
CA ARG A 36 -11.65 31.71 9.02
C ARG A 36 -11.36 32.01 10.51
N TYR A 37 -12.10 32.94 11.11
CA TYR A 37 -11.94 33.27 12.52
C TYR A 37 -12.17 32.07 13.44
N ASN A 38 -13.26 31.32 13.22
CA ASN A 38 -13.59 30.15 14.04
C ASN A 38 -12.51 29.06 13.95
N ASN A 39 -11.98 28.82 12.75
CA ASN A 39 -10.89 27.87 12.54
C ASN A 39 -9.59 28.32 13.23
N LEU A 40 -9.22 29.59 13.11
CA LEU A 40 -8.03 30.14 13.77
C LEU A 40 -8.18 30.14 15.30
N ASN A 41 -9.36 30.46 15.83
CA ASN A 41 -9.65 30.39 17.25
C ASN A 41 -9.55 28.95 17.80
N LEU A 42 -9.98 27.95 17.03
CA LEU A 42 -9.79 26.55 17.39
C LEU A 42 -8.29 26.18 17.45
N LEU A 43 -7.52 26.57 16.43
CA LEU A 43 -6.07 26.33 16.40
C LEU A 43 -5.34 27.01 17.57
N TYR A 44 -5.71 28.26 17.87
CA TYR A 44 -5.14 29.03 18.97
C TYR A 44 -5.45 28.41 20.33
N ARG A 45 -6.70 27.99 20.57
CA ARG A 45 -7.11 27.32 21.82
C ARG A 45 -6.39 25.99 22.04
N ASN A 46 -6.07 25.29 20.96
CA ASN A 46 -5.33 24.03 21.00
C ASN A 46 -3.80 24.25 21.10
N GLY A 47 -3.33 25.50 21.10
CA GLY A 47 -1.91 25.83 21.12
C GLY A 47 -1.17 25.50 19.83
N ALA A 48 -1.88 25.29 18.72
CA ALA A 48 -1.28 24.97 17.43
C ALA A 48 -0.75 26.23 16.72
N ILE A 49 -1.32 27.39 17.00
CA ILE A 49 -0.79 28.70 16.57
C ILE A 49 -0.57 29.59 17.79
N SER A 50 0.48 30.39 17.72
CA SER A 50 0.87 31.36 18.73
C SER A 50 0.22 32.73 18.52
N CYS A 51 -0.13 33.06 17.28
CA CYS A 51 -0.75 34.33 16.93
C CYS A 51 -2.22 34.40 17.34
N ARG A 52 -2.72 35.61 17.65
CA ARG A 52 -4.14 35.77 17.98
C ARG A 52 -5.01 35.54 16.74
N PRO A 53 -6.21 34.96 16.88
CA PRO A 53 -7.11 34.73 15.75
C PRO A 53 -7.42 35.99 14.94
N GLU A 54 -7.52 37.15 15.61
CA GLU A 54 -7.73 38.45 14.98
C GLU A 54 -6.56 38.82 14.05
N ASP A 55 -5.33 38.72 14.55
CA ASP A 55 -4.11 39.00 13.79
C ASP A 55 -3.97 38.04 12.60
N GLY A 56 -4.33 36.77 12.79
CA GLY A 56 -4.36 35.78 11.72
C GLY A 56 -5.38 36.10 10.63
N VAL A 57 -6.58 36.56 10.97
CA VAL A 57 -7.59 37.00 9.98
C VAL A 57 -7.11 38.25 9.24
N GLU A 58 -6.53 39.23 9.95
CA GLU A 58 -5.99 40.44 9.34
C GLU A 58 -4.83 40.15 8.38
N PHE A 59 -3.92 39.25 8.76
CA PHE A 59 -2.88 38.74 7.88
C PHE A 59 -3.46 38.12 6.62
N LEU A 60 -4.43 37.19 6.73
CA LEU A 60 -5.02 36.52 5.56
C LEU A 60 -5.73 37.49 4.63
N ASN A 61 -6.39 38.53 5.17
CA ASN A 61 -7.01 39.57 4.38
C ASN A 61 -5.96 40.41 3.64
N ALA A 62 -4.90 40.83 4.31
CA ALA A 62 -3.82 41.60 3.70
C ALA A 62 -3.03 40.78 2.67
N PHE A 63 -2.82 39.49 2.94
CA PHE A 63 -2.23 38.55 1.99
C PHE A 63 -3.11 38.35 0.76
N SER A 64 -4.44 38.30 0.93
CA SER A 64 -5.38 38.25 -0.19
C SER A 64 -5.28 39.47 -1.09
N GLU A 65 -5.06 40.67 -0.54
CA GLU A 65 -4.83 41.87 -1.35
C GLU A 65 -3.50 41.79 -2.13
N LEU A 66 -2.42 41.32 -1.51
CA LEU A 66 -1.14 41.06 -2.20
C LEU A 66 -1.32 40.01 -3.32
N ALA A 67 -2.11 38.97 -3.08
CA ALA A 67 -2.42 37.91 -4.02
C ALA A 67 -3.17 38.39 -5.27
N LYS A 68 -4.03 39.41 -5.13
CA LYS A 68 -4.82 40.01 -6.23
C LYS A 68 -3.95 40.80 -7.20
N VAL A 69 -2.91 41.49 -6.71
CA VAL A 69 -1.99 42.28 -7.54
C VAL A 69 -1.31 41.41 -8.60
N ASN A 70 -0.92 40.19 -8.22
CA ASN A 70 -0.30 39.20 -9.10
C ASN A 70 -1.15 37.94 -9.24
N TRP A 71 -2.43 38.10 -9.60
CA TRP A 71 -3.36 36.96 -9.65
C TRP A 71 -2.89 35.80 -10.54
N ARG A 72 -2.15 36.09 -11.63
CA ARG A 72 -1.62 35.10 -12.59
C ARG A 72 -0.37 34.34 -12.12
N LYS A 73 0.31 34.80 -11.08
CA LYS A 73 1.51 34.14 -10.54
C LYS A 73 1.13 33.39 -9.27
N ASN A 74 1.75 32.23 -9.05
CA ASN A 74 1.54 31.43 -7.84
C ASN A 74 2.27 31.99 -6.61
N VAL A 75 3.15 32.97 -6.82
CA VAL A 75 3.98 33.58 -5.77
C VAL A 75 3.72 35.09 -5.74
N VAL A 76 3.50 35.64 -4.56
CA VAL A 76 3.42 37.11 -4.36
C VAL A 76 4.82 37.71 -4.23
N ASN A 77 4.93 39.05 -4.14
CA ASN A 77 6.23 39.68 -3.91
C ASN A 77 6.82 39.21 -2.55
N LYS A 78 8.04 38.64 -2.58
CA LYS A 78 8.68 38.02 -1.41
C LYS A 78 8.96 39.01 -0.30
N ASP A 79 9.40 40.22 -0.63
CA ASP A 79 9.73 41.25 0.36
C ASP A 79 8.47 41.82 1.02
N ALA A 80 7.41 42.04 0.24
CA ALA A 80 6.11 42.45 0.76
C ALA A 80 5.48 41.35 1.63
N PHE A 81 5.68 40.07 1.29
CA PHE A 81 5.24 38.96 2.12
C PHE A 81 6.01 38.89 3.44
N ARG A 82 7.34 39.00 3.43
CA ARG A 82 8.15 39.02 4.66
C ARG A 82 7.77 40.18 5.58
N ALA A 83 7.61 41.38 5.01
CA ALA A 83 7.14 42.53 5.79
C ALA A 83 5.74 42.32 6.39
N LEU A 84 4.87 41.54 5.71
CA LEU A 84 3.57 41.17 6.24
C LEU A 84 3.69 40.18 7.39
N VAL A 85 4.51 39.13 7.23
CA VAL A 85 4.79 38.13 8.28
C VAL A 85 5.38 38.81 9.52
N ASP A 86 6.36 39.69 9.35
CA ASP A 86 7.01 40.44 10.44
C ASP A 86 6.02 41.35 11.16
N ARG A 87 5.14 42.04 10.41
CA ARG A 87 4.13 42.94 10.98
C ARG A 87 3.18 42.23 11.95
N TYR A 88 2.78 41.00 11.64
CA TYR A 88 1.89 40.21 12.48
C TYR A 88 2.63 39.19 13.36
N GLN A 89 3.98 39.26 13.39
CA GLN A 89 4.84 38.40 14.21
C GLN A 89 4.55 36.90 14.05
N LEU A 90 4.27 36.47 12.82
CA LEU A 90 3.89 35.08 12.55
C LEU A 90 5.12 34.20 12.47
N THR A 91 5.08 33.07 13.16
CA THR A 91 6.10 32.01 13.01
C THR A 91 5.85 31.18 11.74
N PRO A 92 6.86 30.44 11.23
CA PRO A 92 6.65 29.49 10.14
C PRO A 92 5.55 28.46 10.45
N GLU A 93 5.47 28.01 11.71
CA GLU A 93 4.44 27.09 12.19
C GLU A 93 3.04 27.73 12.11
N ASP A 94 2.89 28.99 12.53
CA ASP A 94 1.62 29.71 12.42
C ASP A 94 1.13 29.72 10.97
N LEU A 95 2.02 30.09 10.03
CA LEU A 95 1.69 30.14 8.61
C LEU A 95 1.26 28.78 8.06
N MET A 96 1.98 27.70 8.42
CA MET A 96 1.61 26.34 8.01
C MET A 96 0.23 25.95 8.53
N TRP A 97 -0.04 26.14 9.82
CA TRP A 97 -1.34 25.83 10.42
C TRP A 97 -2.48 26.67 9.83
N MET A 98 -2.22 27.91 9.47
CA MET A 98 -3.19 28.78 8.80
C MET A 98 -3.53 28.31 7.38
N THR A 99 -2.63 27.62 6.67
CA THR A 99 -2.91 27.09 5.32
C THR A 99 -3.89 25.91 5.33
N GLN A 100 -3.86 25.07 6.37
CA GLN A 100 -4.67 23.86 6.47
C GLN A 100 -6.19 24.09 6.32
N PRO A 101 -6.83 24.99 7.10
CA PRO A 101 -8.26 25.24 6.97
C PRO A 101 -8.62 25.86 5.62
N LEU A 102 -7.72 26.67 5.03
CA LEU A 102 -7.93 27.27 3.71
C LEU A 102 -7.95 26.20 2.60
N LEU A 103 -7.10 25.20 2.71
CA LEU A 103 -7.00 24.11 1.73
C LEU A 103 -8.09 23.04 1.90
N LYS A 104 -8.53 22.74 3.13
CA LYS A 104 -9.42 21.61 3.43
C LYS A 104 -10.90 21.97 3.61
N VAL A 105 -11.21 23.15 4.14
CA VAL A 105 -12.57 23.54 4.56
C VAL A 105 -13.01 24.87 3.92
N GLY A 106 -12.11 25.52 3.19
CA GLY A 106 -12.32 26.83 2.58
C GLY A 106 -13.22 26.79 1.33
N SER A 107 -13.73 27.97 0.96
CA SER A 107 -14.32 28.18 -0.38
C SER A 107 -13.27 28.04 -1.48
N THR A 108 -13.68 27.97 -2.76
CA THR A 108 -12.73 27.92 -3.90
C THR A 108 -11.71 29.07 -3.87
N ASP A 109 -12.13 30.26 -3.43
CA ASP A 109 -11.26 31.43 -3.28
C ASP A 109 -10.28 31.25 -2.10
N ASP A 110 -10.70 30.62 -1.01
CA ASP A 110 -9.83 30.27 0.12
C ASP A 110 -8.81 29.20 -0.27
N THR A 111 -9.21 28.18 -1.03
CA THR A 111 -8.30 27.15 -1.52
C THR A 111 -7.24 27.75 -2.44
N ALA A 112 -7.63 28.65 -3.35
CA ALA A 112 -6.68 29.36 -4.21
C ALA A 112 -5.73 30.26 -3.40
N LEU A 113 -6.24 30.93 -2.37
CA LEU A 113 -5.44 31.74 -1.44
C LEU A 113 -4.47 30.88 -0.64
N GLY A 114 -4.92 29.74 -0.12
CA GLY A 114 -4.12 28.77 0.61
C GLY A 114 -3.00 28.19 -0.24
N ARG A 115 -3.28 27.80 -1.50
CA ARG A 115 -2.25 27.37 -2.45
C ARG A 115 -1.21 28.48 -2.64
N LYS A 116 -1.66 29.69 -2.96
CA LYS A 116 -0.74 30.84 -3.16
C LYS A 116 0.11 31.15 -1.92
N LEU A 117 -0.44 30.95 -0.71
CA LEU A 117 0.31 31.08 0.54
C LEU A 117 1.43 30.03 0.61
N VAL A 118 1.12 28.75 0.39
CA VAL A 118 2.13 27.66 0.41
C VAL A 118 3.22 27.89 -0.63
N TYR A 119 2.87 28.25 -1.88
CA TYR A 119 3.86 28.58 -2.92
C TYR A 119 4.73 29.77 -2.54
N THR A 120 4.15 30.80 -1.92
CA THR A 120 4.90 31.97 -1.47
C THR A 120 5.85 31.62 -0.33
N MET A 121 5.41 30.79 0.64
CA MET A 121 6.26 30.29 1.73
C MET A 121 7.46 29.51 1.19
N SER A 122 7.22 28.56 0.28
CA SER A 122 8.29 27.83 -0.41
C SER A 122 9.26 28.78 -1.12
N ALA A 123 8.75 29.78 -1.84
CA ALA A 123 9.60 30.74 -2.56
C ALA A 123 10.39 31.67 -1.62
N CYS A 124 9.97 31.77 -0.35
CA CYS A 124 10.68 32.50 0.71
C CYS A 124 11.68 31.64 1.49
N GLY A 125 11.80 30.34 1.17
CA GLY A 125 12.76 29.42 1.78
C GLY A 125 12.16 28.52 2.88
N ASP A 126 10.84 28.37 2.96
CA ASP A 126 10.22 27.45 3.93
C ASP A 126 10.36 25.97 3.49
N PRO A 127 11.08 25.12 4.23
CA PRO A 127 11.33 23.73 3.84
C PRO A 127 10.07 22.87 3.76
N THR A 128 9.16 23.03 4.73
CA THR A 128 7.94 22.22 4.84
C THR A 128 6.99 22.52 3.69
N ALA A 129 6.82 23.79 3.32
CA ALA A 129 6.03 24.20 2.17
C ALA A 129 6.62 23.65 0.86
N THR A 130 7.95 23.68 0.70
CA THR A 130 8.62 23.10 -0.47
C THR A 130 8.39 21.60 -0.59
N MET A 131 8.62 20.85 0.50
CA MET A 131 8.39 19.41 0.52
C MET A 131 6.93 19.07 0.28
N ARG A 132 5.98 19.83 0.85
CA ARG A 132 4.55 19.64 0.64
C ARG A 132 4.14 19.83 -0.82
N ILE A 133 4.60 20.91 -1.47
CA ILE A 133 4.29 21.17 -2.89
C ILE A 133 4.80 20.01 -3.74
N LEU A 134 6.06 19.64 -3.56
CA LEU A 134 6.70 18.65 -4.43
C LEU A 134 6.24 17.23 -4.14
N ASN A 135 5.96 16.88 -2.88
CA ASN A 135 5.33 15.60 -2.55
C ASN A 135 3.93 15.53 -3.17
N GLN A 136 3.12 16.58 -3.04
CA GLN A 136 1.81 16.63 -3.68
C GLN A 136 1.89 16.52 -5.21
N VAL A 137 2.88 17.15 -5.84
CA VAL A 137 3.12 17.02 -7.28
C VAL A 137 3.43 15.58 -7.63
N LEU A 138 4.39 14.95 -6.94
CA LEU A 138 4.85 13.58 -7.18
C LEU A 138 3.78 12.52 -6.89
N SER A 139 2.98 12.69 -5.84
CA SER A 139 1.85 11.81 -5.53
C SER A 139 0.69 11.96 -6.51
N SER A 140 0.70 12.99 -7.36
CA SER A 140 -0.36 13.14 -8.35
C SER A 140 -0.12 12.19 -9.53
N PRO A 141 -1.18 11.63 -10.14
CA PRO A 141 -1.08 10.89 -11.40
C PRO A 141 -0.62 11.77 -12.59
N ARG A 142 -0.41 13.06 -12.36
CA ARG A 142 0.11 14.06 -13.32
C ARG A 142 1.64 14.13 -13.32
N THR A 143 2.31 13.37 -12.45
CA THR A 143 3.77 13.40 -12.36
C THR A 143 4.37 12.95 -13.68
N GLY A 144 5.25 13.78 -14.19
CA GLY A 144 6.02 13.52 -15.39
C GLY A 144 7.02 14.63 -15.64
N PRO A 145 7.96 14.43 -16.57
CA PRO A 145 9.06 15.35 -16.78
C PRO A 145 8.62 16.78 -17.12
N GLU A 146 7.46 16.96 -17.75
CA GLU A 146 6.95 18.28 -18.14
C GLU A 146 6.44 19.07 -16.93
N MET A 147 5.65 18.44 -16.05
CA MET A 147 5.15 19.06 -14.83
C MET A 147 6.31 19.46 -13.90
N LEU A 148 7.29 18.57 -13.76
CA LEU A 148 8.50 18.77 -12.94
C LEU A 148 9.43 19.87 -13.49
N ARG A 149 9.31 20.21 -14.78
CA ARG A 149 10.00 21.33 -15.44
C ARG A 149 9.13 22.59 -15.57
N SER A 150 7.91 22.57 -15.06
CA SER A 150 6.98 23.68 -15.20
C SER A 150 7.46 24.92 -14.44
N SER A 151 7.11 26.09 -14.97
CA SER A 151 7.41 27.37 -14.31
C SER A 151 6.59 27.59 -13.04
N GLU A 152 5.56 26.77 -12.78
CA GLU A 152 4.78 26.84 -11.52
C GLU A 152 5.61 26.38 -10.32
N ILE A 153 6.38 25.31 -10.48
CA ILE A 153 7.13 24.70 -9.37
C ILE A 153 8.64 24.91 -9.47
N VAL A 154 9.13 25.69 -10.45
CA VAL A 154 10.56 25.93 -10.65
C VAL A 154 11.26 26.50 -9.41
N ASP A 155 10.60 27.42 -8.69
CA ASP A 155 11.14 28.00 -7.45
C ASP A 155 11.23 26.93 -6.34
N ALA A 156 10.19 26.09 -6.21
CA ALA A 156 10.17 24.99 -5.24
C ALA A 156 11.22 23.92 -5.57
N ARG A 157 11.37 23.57 -6.86
CA ARG A 157 12.41 22.65 -7.37
C ARG A 157 13.81 23.17 -7.06
N GLY A 158 14.06 24.46 -7.30
CA GLY A 158 15.33 25.11 -6.97
C GLY A 158 15.65 25.00 -5.49
N HIS A 159 14.69 25.36 -4.64
CA HIS A 159 14.84 25.29 -3.19
C HIS A 159 15.05 23.85 -2.69
N LEU A 160 14.30 22.88 -3.22
CA LEU A 160 14.49 21.47 -2.87
C LEU A 160 15.89 20.98 -3.19
N ARG A 161 16.41 21.33 -4.37
CA ARG A 161 17.76 20.95 -4.78
C ARG A 161 18.82 21.54 -3.85
N ASP A 162 18.63 22.78 -3.41
CA ASP A 162 19.52 23.42 -2.44
C ASP A 162 19.46 22.69 -1.08
N MET A 163 18.24 22.38 -0.59
CA MET A 163 18.03 21.60 0.64
C MET A 163 18.67 20.20 0.59
N ALA A 164 18.46 19.47 -0.50
CA ALA A 164 19.02 18.13 -0.71
C ALA A 164 20.55 18.19 -0.80
N ARG A 165 21.11 19.23 -1.44
CA ARG A 165 22.56 19.44 -1.53
C ARG A 165 23.18 19.75 -0.17
N GLU A 166 22.52 20.52 0.68
CA GLU A 166 22.97 20.78 2.06
C GLU A 166 23.00 19.50 2.91
N GLY A 167 22.17 18.50 2.58
CA GLY A 167 22.18 17.18 3.21
C GLY A 167 21.67 17.15 4.65
N LYS A 168 21.04 18.24 5.13
CA LYS A 168 20.54 18.35 6.52
C LYS A 168 19.18 17.69 6.74
N ASP A 169 18.31 17.68 5.73
CA ASP A 169 17.00 17.00 5.79
C ASP A 169 17.01 15.83 4.80
N TYR A 170 16.96 14.61 5.33
CA TYR A 170 16.98 13.41 4.50
C TYR A 170 15.73 13.28 3.64
N ARG A 171 14.57 13.80 4.08
CA ARG A 171 13.33 13.78 3.30
C ARG A 171 13.45 14.65 2.05
N ALA A 172 14.21 15.73 2.14
CA ALA A 172 14.55 16.55 0.96
C ALA A 172 15.39 15.76 -0.04
N MET A 173 16.35 14.96 0.44
CA MET A 173 17.13 14.04 -0.41
C MET A 173 16.24 12.95 -1.01
N VAL A 174 15.33 12.36 -0.24
CA VAL A 174 14.36 11.37 -0.75
C VAL A 174 13.51 11.96 -1.87
N LEU A 175 12.98 13.16 -1.63
CA LEU A 175 12.12 13.85 -2.58
C LEU A 175 12.88 14.27 -3.85
N GLU A 176 14.12 14.76 -3.74
CA GLU A 176 14.95 15.07 -4.92
C GLU A 176 15.30 13.81 -5.72
N GLY A 177 15.51 12.68 -5.03
CA GLY A 177 15.73 11.40 -5.67
C GLY A 177 14.49 10.96 -6.47
N LYS A 178 13.29 11.07 -5.89
CA LYS A 178 12.01 10.80 -6.60
C LYS A 178 11.85 11.68 -7.82
N VAL A 179 12.15 12.98 -7.71
CA VAL A 179 12.09 13.86 -8.88
C VAL A 179 13.14 13.50 -9.94
N SER A 180 14.35 13.12 -9.53
CA SER A 180 15.40 12.68 -10.46
C SER A 180 14.98 11.43 -11.23
N TYR A 181 14.38 10.45 -10.54
CA TYR A 181 13.85 9.24 -11.15
C TYR A 181 12.75 9.55 -12.18
N GLU A 182 11.77 10.39 -11.81
CA GLU A 182 10.70 10.82 -12.72
C GLU A 182 11.20 11.62 -13.93
N LEU A 183 12.36 12.28 -13.81
CA LEU A 183 13.03 12.97 -14.92
C LEU A 183 13.87 12.03 -15.80
N GLY A 184 13.99 10.75 -15.43
CA GLY A 184 14.79 9.73 -16.12
C GLY A 184 16.28 9.75 -15.77
N ASP A 185 16.66 10.38 -14.66
CA ASP A 185 18.03 10.39 -14.14
C ASP A 185 18.17 9.45 -12.94
N ASP A 186 18.17 8.16 -13.25
CA ASP A 186 18.28 7.08 -12.26
C ASP A 186 19.56 7.17 -11.42
N GLU A 187 20.69 7.64 -11.98
CA GLU A 187 21.96 7.73 -11.23
C GLU A 187 21.89 8.80 -10.15
N SER A 188 21.35 9.98 -10.48
CA SER A 188 21.09 11.02 -9.48
C SER A 188 20.07 10.57 -8.44
N ALA A 189 19.04 9.81 -8.85
CA ALA A 189 18.07 9.24 -7.92
C ALA A 189 18.72 8.29 -6.89
N ILE A 190 19.56 7.36 -7.38
CA ILE A 190 20.29 6.41 -6.54
C ILE A 190 21.25 7.12 -5.60
N ASP A 191 22.01 8.13 -6.07
CA ASP A 191 22.92 8.90 -5.21
C ASP A 191 22.16 9.58 -4.06
N MET A 192 21.07 10.28 -4.39
CA MET A 192 20.28 11.01 -3.39
C MET A 192 19.66 10.06 -2.36
N TRP A 193 19.05 8.96 -2.80
CA TRP A 193 18.46 7.99 -1.88
C TRP A 193 19.52 7.28 -1.04
N THR A 194 20.66 6.91 -1.63
CA THR A 194 21.76 6.26 -0.90
C THR A 194 22.27 7.16 0.22
N ARG A 195 22.43 8.47 -0.06
CA ARG A 195 22.84 9.47 0.95
C ARG A 195 21.77 9.69 2.02
N ALA A 196 20.49 9.48 1.71
CA ALA A 196 19.40 9.60 2.66
C ALA A 196 19.26 8.39 3.60
N MET A 197 19.86 7.23 3.27
CA MET A 197 19.64 5.96 3.99
C MET A 197 19.99 6.02 5.47
N GLU A 198 21.21 6.43 5.80
CA GLU A 198 21.70 6.50 7.19
C GLU A 198 20.88 7.49 8.04
N PRO A 199 20.69 8.77 7.66
CA PRO A 199 19.91 9.70 8.46
C PRO A 199 18.43 9.30 8.56
N ALA A 200 17.85 8.67 7.53
CA ALA A 200 16.49 8.14 7.59
C ALA A 200 16.37 6.99 8.60
N ALA A 201 17.33 6.06 8.61
CA ALA A 201 17.35 4.96 9.58
C ALA A 201 17.53 5.46 11.02
N GLU A 202 18.39 6.46 11.24
CA GLU A 202 18.53 7.10 12.56
C GLU A 202 17.23 7.78 13.02
N ALA A 203 16.54 8.48 12.12
CA ALA A 203 15.26 9.11 12.40
C ALA A 203 14.17 8.08 12.74
N ALA A 204 14.10 6.97 12.00
CA ALA A 204 13.16 5.88 12.27
C ALA A 204 13.39 5.27 13.67
N GLN A 205 14.64 4.96 14.02
CA GLN A 205 14.98 4.45 15.35
C GLN A 205 14.64 5.44 16.47
N LEU A 206 14.88 6.74 16.24
CA LEU A 206 14.56 7.77 17.21
C LEU A 206 13.04 7.83 17.47
N GLU A 207 12.22 7.73 16.42
CA GLU A 207 10.76 7.74 16.56
C GLU A 207 10.24 6.48 17.27
N VAL A 208 10.83 5.31 17.03
CA VAL A 208 10.52 4.08 17.80
C VAL A 208 10.78 4.32 19.29
N ARG A 209 11.99 4.80 19.65
CA ARG A 209 12.32 5.11 21.05
C ARG A 209 11.36 6.15 21.64
N ARG A 210 10.96 7.15 20.85
CA ARG A 210 10.00 8.17 21.27
C ARG A 210 8.62 7.58 21.54
N LYS A 211 8.14 6.67 20.67
CA LYS A 211 6.88 5.94 20.85
C LYS A 211 6.90 5.04 22.08
N GLU A 212 8.00 4.34 22.34
CA GLU A 212 8.19 3.51 23.55
C GLU A 212 8.15 4.36 24.82
N GLN A 213 8.88 5.47 24.84
CA GLN A 213 8.85 6.42 25.96
C GLN A 213 7.47 7.04 26.18
N ARG A 214 6.70 7.27 25.10
CA ARG A 214 5.30 7.75 25.18
C ARG A 214 4.38 6.68 25.76
N ARG A 215 4.49 5.41 25.32
CA ARG A 215 3.74 4.26 25.85
C ARG A 215 4.00 4.04 27.35
N ALA A 216 5.16 4.47 27.85
CA ALA A 216 5.51 4.45 29.28
C ALA A 216 4.82 5.56 30.13
N GLY A 217 3.85 6.30 29.60
CA GLY A 217 2.92 7.11 30.41
C GLY A 217 2.89 8.62 30.15
N LYS A 218 3.24 9.10 28.94
CA LYS A 218 3.04 10.51 28.56
C LYS A 218 1.96 10.62 27.48
N PRO A 219 0.93 11.48 27.64
CA PRO A 219 -0.08 11.65 26.62
C PRO A 219 0.56 12.16 25.32
N PRO A 220 0.24 11.56 24.16
CA PRO A 220 0.78 12.02 22.90
C PRO A 220 0.24 13.43 22.60
N PRO A 221 1.06 14.34 22.05
CA PRO A 221 0.50 15.51 21.40
C PRO A 221 -0.42 15.05 20.25
N PRO A 222 -1.48 15.80 19.94
CA PRO A 222 -2.40 15.47 18.85
C PRO A 222 -1.60 15.24 17.57
N ALA A 223 -1.85 14.08 16.93
CA ALA A 223 -1.20 13.70 15.68
C ALA A 223 -1.28 14.85 14.68
N HIS A 224 -0.12 15.33 14.23
CA HIS A 224 -0.08 16.36 13.20
C HIS A 224 -0.52 15.72 11.89
N ASN A 225 -1.63 16.20 11.33
CA ASN A 225 -2.10 15.79 10.00
C ASN A 225 -1.03 16.00 8.89
N GLU A 226 0.06 16.72 9.16
CA GLU A 226 1.20 16.92 8.26
C GLU A 226 2.25 15.81 8.34
N GLU A 227 2.44 15.15 9.50
CA GLU A 227 3.34 13.99 9.62
C GLU A 227 2.84 12.83 8.74
N GLN A 228 1.52 12.63 8.64
CA GLN A 228 0.93 11.66 7.71
C GLN A 228 1.12 12.04 6.23
N ALA A 229 1.20 13.33 5.90
CA ALA A 229 1.30 13.81 4.52
C ALA A 229 2.72 13.74 3.94
N LEU A 230 3.73 13.51 4.79
CA LEU A 230 5.14 13.38 4.41
C LEU A 230 5.74 12.01 4.79
N ALA A 231 4.95 11.11 5.37
CA ALA A 231 5.39 9.76 5.74
C ALA A 231 5.97 8.98 4.55
N ASP A 232 5.50 9.25 3.33
CA ASP A 232 6.00 8.63 2.09
C ASP A 232 7.44 9.05 1.72
N LEU A 233 8.03 10.01 2.46
CA LEU A 233 9.41 10.46 2.30
C LEU A 233 10.36 9.89 3.35
N ASP A 234 9.85 9.11 4.30
CA ASP A 234 10.64 8.59 5.41
C ASP A 234 11.43 7.31 5.07
N SER A 235 11.12 6.69 3.93
CA SER A 235 11.59 5.35 3.58
C SER A 235 12.38 5.32 2.25
N PRO A 236 13.60 5.88 2.18
CA PRO A 236 14.44 5.82 0.96
C PRO A 236 14.76 4.39 0.52
N TRP A 237 14.78 3.44 1.45
CA TRP A 237 15.02 2.03 1.17
C TRP A 237 13.98 1.41 0.24
N ILE A 238 12.70 1.83 0.32
CA ILE A 238 11.64 1.30 -0.55
C ILE A 238 11.96 1.61 -2.02
N GLU A 239 12.34 2.86 -2.29
CA GLU A 239 12.64 3.33 -3.64
C GLU A 239 13.95 2.74 -4.17
N LEU A 240 14.99 2.65 -3.32
CA LEU A 240 16.26 2.01 -3.66
C LEU A 240 16.09 0.52 -3.98
N THR A 241 15.29 -0.21 -3.20
CA THR A 241 15.00 -1.61 -3.47
C THR A 241 14.33 -1.76 -4.83
N SER A 242 13.30 -0.95 -5.12
CA SER A 242 12.59 -1.00 -6.40
C SER A 242 13.51 -0.69 -7.58
N ILE A 243 14.26 0.41 -7.56
CA ILE A 243 15.08 0.82 -8.71
C ILE A 243 16.22 -0.16 -9.00
N HIS A 244 16.89 -0.69 -7.96
CA HIS A 244 17.93 -1.69 -8.14
C HIS A 244 17.35 -3.02 -8.64
N TYR A 245 16.15 -3.40 -8.19
CA TYR A 245 15.48 -4.60 -8.68
C TYR A 245 15.00 -4.47 -10.15
N GLU A 246 14.54 -3.29 -10.55
CA GLU A 246 14.23 -2.98 -11.96
C GLU A 246 15.48 -3.08 -12.84
N ARG A 247 16.61 -2.54 -12.37
CA ARG A 247 17.91 -2.63 -13.08
C ARG A 247 18.41 -4.06 -13.16
N TYR A 248 18.31 -4.82 -12.07
CA TYR A 248 18.56 -6.27 -12.06
C TYR A 248 17.77 -6.96 -13.18
N SER A 249 16.45 -6.77 -13.23
CA SER A 249 15.58 -7.37 -14.24
C SER A 249 15.99 -6.99 -15.66
N LYS A 250 16.33 -5.71 -15.89
CA LYS A 250 16.81 -5.20 -17.19
C LYS A 250 18.14 -5.83 -17.61
N PHE A 251 19.10 -5.97 -16.69
CA PHE A 251 20.41 -6.59 -16.99
C PHE A 251 20.31 -8.10 -17.17
N TRP A 252 19.46 -8.76 -16.40
CA TRP A 252 19.16 -10.18 -16.52
C TRP A 252 18.59 -10.50 -17.92
N ALA A 253 17.59 -9.74 -18.36
CA ALA A 253 17.00 -9.88 -19.69
C ALA A 253 18.02 -9.62 -20.84
N LYS A 254 19.06 -8.82 -20.59
CA LYS A 254 20.16 -8.56 -21.54
C LYS A 254 21.31 -9.57 -21.44
N ASN A 255 21.17 -10.61 -20.62
CA ASN A 255 22.20 -11.62 -20.35
C ASN A 255 23.51 -11.04 -19.77
N SER A 256 23.44 -9.90 -19.07
CA SER A 256 24.58 -9.30 -18.37
C SER A 256 24.60 -9.76 -16.92
N ILE A 257 24.98 -11.03 -16.71
CA ILE A 257 24.81 -11.74 -15.43
C ILE A 257 25.54 -11.03 -14.28
N ALA A 258 26.80 -10.64 -14.46
CA ALA A 258 27.58 -10.00 -13.39
C ALA A 258 26.98 -8.66 -12.96
N ALA A 259 26.49 -7.85 -13.90
CA ALA A 259 25.84 -6.58 -13.59
C ALA A 259 24.47 -6.81 -12.92
N ALA A 260 23.71 -7.80 -13.38
CA ALA A 260 22.44 -8.17 -12.76
C ALA A 260 22.63 -8.57 -11.29
N LEU A 261 23.57 -9.47 -11.00
CA LEU A 261 23.86 -9.91 -9.63
C LEU A 261 24.34 -8.76 -8.74
N ALA A 262 25.15 -7.83 -9.27
CA ALA A 262 25.58 -6.65 -8.52
C ALA A 262 24.41 -5.73 -8.15
N GLU A 263 23.44 -5.53 -9.04
CA GLU A 263 22.23 -4.75 -8.74
C GLU A 263 21.29 -5.48 -7.78
N LEU A 264 21.19 -6.81 -7.89
CA LEU A 264 20.41 -7.64 -6.97
C LEU A 264 20.93 -7.52 -5.52
N GLU A 265 22.24 -7.55 -5.32
CA GLU A 265 22.84 -7.39 -3.99
C GLU A 265 22.58 -6.00 -3.40
N LYS A 266 22.60 -4.93 -4.22
CA LYS A 266 22.23 -3.58 -3.78
C LYS A 266 20.74 -3.51 -3.40
N ALA A 267 19.86 -4.15 -4.17
CA ALA A 267 18.43 -4.21 -3.86
C ALA A 267 18.18 -4.92 -2.52
N LYS A 268 18.86 -6.06 -2.28
CA LYS A 268 18.79 -6.81 -1.02
C LYS A 268 19.32 -5.99 0.16
N TRP A 269 20.43 -5.28 0.00
CA TRP A 269 20.98 -4.41 1.04
C TRP A 269 19.96 -3.35 1.45
N ALA A 270 19.44 -2.57 0.49
CA ALA A 270 18.46 -1.53 0.77
C ALA A 270 17.20 -2.10 1.47
N CYS A 271 16.70 -3.22 0.96
CA CYS A 271 15.52 -3.89 1.52
C CYS A 271 15.77 -4.38 2.96
N GLY A 272 16.97 -4.89 3.21
CA GLY A 272 17.42 -5.32 4.53
C GLY A 272 17.46 -4.19 5.55
N VAL A 273 17.88 -2.97 5.15
CA VAL A 273 17.82 -1.78 6.02
C VAL A 273 16.37 -1.45 6.37
N GLY A 274 15.47 -1.44 5.39
CA GLY A 274 14.04 -1.20 5.62
C GLY A 274 13.40 -2.24 6.54
N CYS A 275 13.69 -3.53 6.33
CA CYS A 275 13.26 -4.60 7.24
C CYS A 275 13.81 -4.42 8.66
N ALA A 276 15.03 -3.91 8.83
CA ALA A 276 15.60 -3.62 10.15
C ALA A 276 14.91 -2.43 10.85
N GLN A 277 14.17 -1.60 10.13
CA GLN A 277 13.31 -0.54 10.67
C GLN A 277 11.85 -1.00 10.87
N ASP A 278 11.56 -2.29 10.73
CA ASP A 278 10.19 -2.87 10.73
C ASP A 278 9.25 -2.21 9.68
N ASP A 279 9.79 -1.76 8.54
CA ASP A 279 9.01 -1.15 7.46
C ASP A 279 8.13 -2.20 6.74
N PRO A 280 6.78 -2.06 6.72
CA PRO A 280 5.89 -3.10 6.20
C PRO A 280 6.07 -3.37 4.70
N THR A 281 6.34 -2.33 3.93
CA THR A 281 6.53 -2.42 2.47
C THR A 281 7.85 -3.12 2.16
N SER A 282 8.90 -2.86 2.93
CA SER A 282 10.20 -3.51 2.80
C SER A 282 10.10 -5.00 3.13
N HIS A 283 9.36 -5.35 4.18
CA HIS A 283 9.06 -6.76 4.46
C HIS A 283 8.30 -7.42 3.30
N TYR A 284 7.31 -6.75 2.73
CA TYR A 284 6.60 -7.31 1.57
C TYR A 284 7.51 -7.43 0.34
N GLN A 285 8.34 -6.43 0.04
CA GLN A 285 9.34 -6.49 -1.04
C GLN A 285 10.36 -7.61 -0.81
N ALA A 286 10.78 -7.85 0.43
CA ALA A 286 11.70 -8.93 0.75
C ALA A 286 11.12 -10.30 0.39
N ALA A 287 9.83 -10.51 0.64
CA ALA A 287 9.11 -11.72 0.29
C ALA A 287 8.81 -11.82 -1.22
N GLU A 288 8.49 -10.70 -1.89
CA GLU A 288 8.05 -10.72 -3.28
C GLU A 288 9.18 -10.65 -4.32
N PHE A 289 10.24 -9.87 -4.06
CA PHE A 289 11.32 -9.66 -5.01
C PHE A 289 12.42 -10.72 -4.89
N PHE A 290 12.62 -11.27 -3.70
CA PHE A 290 13.70 -12.23 -3.43
C PHE A 290 13.14 -13.62 -3.14
N LYS A 291 12.20 -14.06 -3.99
CA LYS A 291 11.63 -15.40 -3.94
C LYS A 291 12.70 -16.44 -4.24
N ASP A 292 12.68 -17.50 -3.45
CA ASP A 292 13.41 -18.72 -3.76
C ASP A 292 12.58 -19.54 -4.75
N TYR A 293 13.25 -20.27 -5.64
CA TYR A 293 12.60 -21.14 -6.61
C TYR A 293 13.13 -22.56 -6.45
N ASN A 294 12.24 -23.54 -6.54
CA ASN A 294 12.60 -24.95 -6.52
C ASN A 294 13.19 -25.41 -7.86
N ALA A 295 13.53 -26.70 -7.98
CA ALA A 295 14.15 -27.25 -9.19
C ALA A 295 13.21 -27.19 -10.41
N GLU A 296 11.90 -27.18 -10.18
CA GLU A 296 10.83 -27.09 -11.17
C GLU A 296 10.57 -25.64 -11.63
N GLY A 297 11.20 -24.65 -10.96
CA GLY A 297 11.02 -23.23 -11.24
C GLY A 297 9.76 -22.63 -10.62
N GLU A 298 9.11 -23.33 -9.70
CA GLU A 298 8.01 -22.83 -8.90
C GLU A 298 8.54 -22.08 -7.67
N VAL A 299 7.74 -21.16 -7.13
CA VAL A 299 8.13 -20.38 -5.94
C VAL A 299 8.17 -21.30 -4.72
N SER A 300 9.33 -21.35 -4.09
CA SER A 300 9.55 -22.08 -2.85
C SER A 300 9.12 -21.23 -1.65
N HIS A 301 8.15 -21.72 -0.87
CA HIS A 301 7.69 -21.01 0.33
C HIS A 301 8.60 -21.34 1.53
N THR A 302 9.64 -20.54 1.71
CA THR A 302 10.62 -20.71 2.79
C THR A 302 10.18 -20.04 4.09
N SER A 303 10.82 -20.40 5.20
CA SER A 303 10.64 -19.79 6.53
C SER A 303 10.92 -18.29 6.50
N LYS A 304 11.88 -17.86 5.67
CA LYS A 304 12.20 -16.46 5.42
C LYS A 304 11.06 -15.74 4.69
N TRP A 305 10.52 -16.33 3.63
CA TRP A 305 9.34 -15.78 2.95
C TRP A 305 8.18 -15.62 3.93
N LEU A 306 7.86 -16.67 4.70
CA LEU A 306 6.76 -16.64 5.65
C LEU A 306 6.99 -15.58 6.74
N TYR A 307 8.21 -15.47 7.27
CA TYR A 307 8.57 -14.43 8.24
C TYR A 307 8.27 -13.02 7.69
N HIS A 308 8.78 -12.69 6.51
CA HIS A 308 8.64 -11.37 5.94
C HIS A 308 7.19 -11.05 5.54
N THR A 309 6.49 -11.97 4.89
CA THR A 309 5.08 -11.76 4.50
C THR A 309 4.19 -11.59 5.73
N THR A 310 4.39 -12.39 6.78
CA THR A 310 3.58 -12.28 8.01
C THR A 310 3.89 -11.00 8.79
N LYS A 311 5.14 -10.54 8.82
CA LYS A 311 5.51 -9.23 9.36
C LYS A 311 4.84 -8.08 8.61
N ALA A 312 4.87 -8.10 7.28
CA ALA A 312 4.20 -7.10 6.46
C ALA A 312 2.67 -7.09 6.69
N ALA A 313 2.05 -8.27 6.73
CA ALA A 313 0.61 -8.42 6.95
C ALA A 313 0.19 -7.95 8.34
N ALA A 314 0.93 -8.33 9.39
CA ALA A 314 0.67 -7.90 10.77
C ALA A 314 0.75 -6.37 10.94
N SER A 315 1.56 -5.70 10.12
CA SER A 315 1.67 -4.24 10.09
C SER A 315 0.66 -3.56 9.14
N GLY A 316 -0.33 -4.29 8.63
CA GLY A 316 -1.44 -3.76 7.83
C GLY A 316 -1.17 -3.66 6.32
N HIS A 317 -0.12 -4.30 5.80
CA HIS A 317 0.12 -4.33 4.35
C HIS A 317 -0.91 -5.23 3.66
N VAL A 318 -1.85 -4.62 2.92
CA VAL A 318 -3.05 -5.32 2.40
C VAL A 318 -2.73 -6.45 1.42
N ARG A 319 -1.72 -6.27 0.55
CA ARG A 319 -1.30 -7.33 -0.38
C ARG A 319 -0.66 -8.48 0.37
N ALA A 320 0.07 -8.21 1.46
CA ALA A 320 0.69 -9.27 2.25
C ALA A 320 -0.38 -10.13 2.94
N CYS A 321 -1.43 -9.48 3.45
CA CYS A 321 -2.60 -10.17 4.01
C CYS A 321 -3.26 -11.07 2.95
N HIS A 322 -3.50 -10.54 1.75
CA HIS A 322 -4.06 -11.32 0.64
C HIS A 322 -3.16 -12.51 0.25
N THR A 323 -1.86 -12.28 0.10
CA THR A 323 -0.87 -13.32 -0.25
C THR A 323 -0.81 -14.43 0.80
N LEU A 324 -0.86 -14.10 2.09
CA LEU A 324 -0.93 -15.13 3.15
C LEU A 324 -2.23 -15.90 3.12
N ALA A 325 -3.35 -15.24 2.85
CA ALA A 325 -4.63 -15.92 2.73
C ALA A 325 -4.62 -16.93 1.58
N ASP A 326 -4.14 -16.50 0.41
CA ASP A 326 -4.00 -17.36 -0.76
C ASP A 326 -3.10 -18.57 -0.46
N PHE A 327 -1.94 -18.31 0.14
CA PHE A 327 -1.01 -19.35 0.60
C PHE A 327 -1.65 -20.33 1.59
N TYR A 328 -2.31 -19.86 2.64
CA TYR A 328 -2.93 -20.78 3.62
C TYR A 328 -4.10 -21.55 3.02
N SER A 329 -4.86 -20.98 2.09
CA SER A 329 -5.95 -21.69 1.41
C SER A 329 -5.48 -22.78 0.45
N SER A 330 -4.25 -22.67 -0.08
CA SER A 330 -3.73 -23.55 -1.14
C SER A 330 -2.54 -24.43 -0.73
N SER A 331 -2.01 -24.27 0.49
CA SER A 331 -0.81 -24.99 0.95
C SER A 331 -1.12 -26.32 1.65
N GLY A 332 -0.28 -27.32 1.41
CA GLY A 332 -0.36 -28.65 1.98
C GLY A 332 0.53 -28.83 3.20
N TRP A 333 0.66 -30.05 3.70
CA TRP A 333 1.71 -30.41 4.66
C TRP A 333 2.87 -31.10 3.92
N LYS A 334 4.14 -30.73 4.13
CA LYS A 334 4.65 -29.55 4.86
C LYS A 334 4.50 -28.30 3.99
N TYR A 335 4.17 -27.15 4.58
CA TYR A 335 3.98 -25.89 3.82
C TYR A 335 5.21 -24.98 3.80
N ILE A 336 6.23 -25.30 4.59
CA ILE A 336 7.53 -24.65 4.53
C ILE A 336 8.50 -25.65 3.89
N GLU A 337 9.23 -25.20 2.88
CA GLU A 337 10.07 -26.07 2.06
C GLU A 337 11.54 -26.14 2.54
N ASP A 338 12.03 -25.15 3.28
CA ASP A 338 13.37 -25.17 3.82
C ASP A 338 13.45 -25.98 5.12
N GLU A 339 14.55 -26.72 5.24
CA GLU A 339 14.84 -27.54 6.41
C GLU A 339 15.24 -26.64 7.61
N PRO A 340 14.65 -26.86 8.80
CA PRO A 340 15.05 -26.16 10.02
C PRO A 340 16.55 -26.35 10.32
N PRO A 341 17.29 -25.32 10.79
CA PRO A 341 18.68 -25.48 11.18
C PRO A 341 18.85 -26.48 12.34
N ASP A 342 19.98 -27.20 12.37
CA ASP A 342 20.21 -28.29 13.33
C ASP A 342 20.12 -27.87 14.80
N HIS A 343 20.43 -26.60 15.13
CA HIS A 343 20.32 -26.07 16.50
C HIS A 343 18.90 -25.70 16.92
N VAL A 344 17.96 -25.65 15.98
CA VAL A 344 16.54 -25.33 16.21
C VAL A 344 15.71 -26.60 16.41
N LYS A 345 16.19 -27.74 15.90
CA LYS A 345 15.56 -29.06 16.02
C LYS A 345 15.52 -29.55 17.48
N PRO A 346 14.46 -30.27 17.90
CA PRO A 346 13.38 -30.81 17.08
C PRO A 346 12.26 -29.82 16.75
N THR A 347 11.71 -29.91 15.54
CA THR A 347 10.53 -29.17 15.08
C THR A 347 9.57 -30.08 14.31
N PRO A 348 8.30 -29.67 14.12
CA PRO A 348 7.36 -30.42 13.29
C PRO A 348 7.78 -30.53 11.81
N PHE A 349 8.66 -29.66 11.30
CA PHE A 349 9.07 -29.65 9.89
C PHE A 349 10.35 -30.42 9.60
N ASP A 350 11.00 -30.99 10.61
CA ASP A 350 12.26 -31.70 10.42
C ASP A 350 12.10 -32.84 9.40
N SER A 351 12.97 -32.88 8.39
CA SER A 351 13.04 -34.00 7.46
C SER A 351 14.00 -35.08 7.95
N TYR A 352 14.96 -34.71 8.82
CA TYR A 352 15.92 -35.61 9.47
C TYR A 352 16.30 -35.13 10.88
N PRO A 353 16.75 -36.04 11.78
CA PRO A 353 17.17 -35.68 13.12
C PRO A 353 18.45 -34.83 13.13
N ALA A 354 18.59 -33.96 14.14
CA ALA A 354 19.83 -33.22 14.37
C ALA A 354 21.00 -34.15 14.75
N PRO A 355 22.25 -33.83 14.34
CA PRO A 355 23.43 -34.61 14.72
C PRO A 355 23.59 -34.80 16.24
N PRO A 356 24.17 -35.92 16.70
CA PRO A 356 24.47 -36.11 18.12
C PRO A 356 25.41 -35.00 18.62
N GLY A 357 24.94 -34.16 19.54
CA GLY A 357 25.70 -33.05 20.13
C GLY A 357 25.29 -31.64 19.68
N SER A 358 24.39 -31.50 18.70
CA SER A 358 23.82 -30.18 18.30
C SER A 358 22.52 -29.82 19.02
N ARG A 359 21.95 -30.76 19.80
CA ARG A 359 20.70 -30.53 20.54
C ARG A 359 20.85 -29.37 21.52
N SER A 360 20.14 -28.29 21.25
CA SER A 360 19.92 -27.22 22.22
C SER A 360 19.11 -27.79 23.39
N ALA A 361 19.62 -27.67 24.61
CA ALA A 361 19.12 -28.34 25.81
C ALA A 361 17.77 -27.78 26.35
N SER A 362 16.85 -27.34 25.50
CA SER A 362 15.61 -26.69 25.95
C SER A 362 14.41 -26.95 25.03
N SER A 363 13.70 -28.06 25.23
CA SER A 363 12.29 -28.16 24.83
C SER A 363 11.53 -29.27 25.59
N ASP A 364 11.80 -29.45 26.88
CA ASP A 364 10.75 -29.88 27.82
C ASP A 364 9.98 -28.62 28.20
N ASP A 365 8.93 -28.29 27.45
CA ASP A 365 7.74 -27.61 27.97
C ASP A 365 6.72 -27.34 26.85
N GLY A 366 5.70 -28.20 26.82
CA GLY A 366 4.31 -27.76 26.91
C GLY A 366 3.75 -26.92 25.77
N ASN A 367 3.08 -27.60 24.84
CA ASN A 367 1.79 -27.25 24.26
C ASN A 367 1.29 -25.81 24.54
N SER A 368 1.79 -24.83 23.79
CA SER A 368 1.36 -23.44 23.85
C SER A 368 0.27 -23.20 22.80
N SER A 369 -0.97 -23.46 23.18
CA SER A 369 -2.20 -22.96 22.51
C SER A 369 -2.41 -21.45 22.77
N GLY A 370 -1.32 -20.68 22.85
CA GLY A 370 -1.33 -19.23 22.98
C GLY A 370 -1.68 -18.60 21.65
N GLY A 371 -2.90 -18.06 21.56
CA GLY A 371 -3.46 -17.48 20.33
C GLY A 371 -2.54 -16.48 19.63
N TRP A 372 -2.79 -16.30 18.33
CA TRP A 372 -2.15 -15.39 17.38
C TRP A 372 -1.70 -14.01 17.91
N LEU A 373 -2.30 -13.51 19.00
CA LEU A 373 -1.88 -12.29 19.70
C LEU A 373 -0.56 -12.42 20.49
N SER A 374 -0.19 -13.63 20.96
CA SER A 374 1.11 -13.89 21.59
C SER A 374 2.25 -14.00 20.56
N TRP A 375 1.91 -14.34 19.31
CA TRP A 375 2.82 -14.39 18.16
C TRP A 375 3.29 -12.99 17.72
N LEU A 376 2.53 -11.93 18.00
CA LEU A 376 2.91 -10.53 17.73
C LEU A 376 4.00 -9.95 18.68
N GLY A 377 4.71 -10.80 19.43
CA GLY A 377 5.96 -10.40 20.10
C GLY A 377 5.85 -9.86 21.53
N LEU A 378 4.88 -10.32 22.34
CA LEU A 378 4.72 -9.90 23.75
C LEU A 378 5.40 -10.81 24.79
N SER A 379 6.31 -11.71 24.40
CA SER A 379 7.07 -12.52 25.37
C SER A 379 8.55 -12.62 25.01
N SER A 380 9.39 -11.95 25.82
CA SER A 380 10.84 -11.95 25.72
C SER A 380 11.46 -12.90 26.76
N SER A 381 11.99 -14.06 26.34
CA SER A 381 13.11 -14.75 27.00
C SER A 381 13.39 -16.12 26.37
N LYS A 382 13.91 -16.16 25.14
CA LYS A 382 14.52 -17.38 24.57
C LYS A 382 15.82 -17.00 23.82
N PRO A 383 16.74 -17.93 23.52
CA PRO A 383 18.08 -17.65 22.97
C PRO A 383 18.02 -16.79 21.71
N LYS A 384 19.14 -16.12 21.34
CA LYS A 384 19.26 -15.31 20.11
C LYS A 384 19.17 -16.20 18.85
N LEU A 385 17.98 -16.69 18.55
CA LEU A 385 17.62 -17.22 17.24
C LEU A 385 17.42 -16.06 16.28
N SER A 386 17.78 -16.26 15.01
CA SER A 386 17.43 -15.28 13.99
C SER A 386 15.90 -15.16 13.89
N PRO A 387 15.33 -14.01 13.48
CA PRO A 387 13.88 -13.85 13.39
C PRO A 387 13.20 -14.89 12.47
N SER A 388 13.85 -15.35 11.41
CA SER A 388 13.32 -16.43 10.56
C SER A 388 13.38 -17.80 11.25
N GLU A 389 14.43 -18.08 12.04
CA GLU A 389 14.51 -19.31 12.84
C GLU A 389 13.42 -19.39 13.91
N GLN A 390 13.02 -18.25 14.46
CA GLN A 390 11.91 -18.18 15.42
C GLN A 390 10.59 -18.67 14.80
N MET A 391 10.42 -18.61 13.46
CA MET A 391 9.22 -19.15 12.81
C MET A 391 9.05 -20.64 13.07
N PHE A 392 10.14 -21.42 13.12
CA PHE A 392 10.09 -22.86 13.43
C PHE A 392 9.77 -23.17 14.90
N GLN A 393 9.76 -22.18 15.79
CA GLN A 393 9.41 -22.37 17.20
C GLN A 393 8.10 -21.66 17.60
N THR A 394 7.70 -20.63 16.87
CA THR A 394 6.62 -19.71 17.26
C THR A 394 5.46 -19.66 16.28
N ALA A 395 5.60 -20.19 15.06
CA ALA A 395 4.50 -20.18 14.13
C ALA A 395 3.36 -21.03 14.70
N ALA A 396 2.17 -20.44 14.79
CA ALA A 396 0.96 -21.21 14.95
C ALA A 396 0.89 -22.13 13.73
N TYR A 397 1.04 -23.44 13.94
CA TYR A 397 0.96 -24.44 12.88
C TYR A 397 -0.52 -24.76 12.66
N PRO A 398 -1.18 -24.22 11.61
CA PRO A 398 -2.52 -24.69 11.28
C PRO A 398 -2.41 -26.14 10.81
N SER A 399 -2.58 -27.06 11.76
CA SER A 399 -2.31 -28.49 11.60
C SER A 399 -3.42 -29.23 10.87
N THR A 400 -4.57 -28.58 10.67
CA THR A 400 -5.72 -29.14 9.97
C THR A 400 -6.12 -28.26 8.78
N PRO A 401 -6.76 -28.84 7.74
CA PRO A 401 -7.30 -28.05 6.63
C PRO A 401 -8.25 -26.94 7.11
N HIS A 402 -9.05 -27.23 8.13
CA HIS A 402 -9.99 -26.26 8.70
C HIS A 402 -9.31 -25.09 9.43
N ASP A 403 -8.21 -25.34 10.14
CA ASP A 403 -7.44 -24.26 10.79
C ASP A 403 -6.79 -23.35 9.74
N ARG A 404 -6.34 -23.91 8.62
CA ARG A 404 -5.80 -23.13 7.49
C ARG A 404 -6.86 -22.27 6.84
N PHE A 405 -8.03 -22.83 6.59
CA PHE A 405 -9.19 -22.08 6.11
C PHE A 405 -9.49 -20.88 7.04
N LYS A 406 -9.54 -21.09 8.36
CA LYS A 406 -9.76 -20.01 9.34
C LYS A 406 -8.65 -18.96 9.29
N MET A 407 -7.39 -19.39 9.27
CA MET A 407 -6.25 -18.48 9.20
C MET A 407 -6.27 -17.63 7.92
N ALA A 408 -6.59 -18.23 6.77
CA ALA A 408 -6.74 -17.50 5.52
C ALA A 408 -7.89 -16.48 5.59
N MET A 409 -9.06 -16.86 6.12
CA MET A 409 -10.19 -15.94 6.30
C MET A 409 -9.85 -14.76 7.21
N LEU A 410 -9.12 -14.97 8.31
CA LEU A 410 -8.69 -13.88 9.21
C LEU A 410 -7.80 -12.86 8.50
N TRP A 411 -6.87 -13.31 7.64
CA TRP A 411 -6.05 -12.38 6.85
C TRP A 411 -6.88 -11.66 5.78
N LEU A 412 -7.86 -12.31 5.18
CA LEU A 412 -8.77 -11.66 4.22
C LEU A 412 -9.60 -10.58 4.88
N GLU A 413 -10.08 -10.78 6.11
CA GLU A 413 -10.84 -9.76 6.84
C GLU A 413 -10.07 -8.45 6.98
N VAL A 414 -8.77 -8.52 7.29
CA VAL A 414 -7.88 -7.34 7.37
C VAL A 414 -7.81 -6.63 6.01
N ALA A 415 -7.57 -7.37 4.91
CA ALA A 415 -7.50 -6.76 3.57
C ALA A 415 -8.85 -6.19 3.10
N VAL A 416 -9.96 -6.83 3.47
CA VAL A 416 -11.34 -6.43 3.18
C VAL A 416 -11.70 -5.12 3.87
N GLU A 417 -11.22 -4.89 5.10
CA GLU A 417 -11.42 -3.64 5.85
C GLU A 417 -10.85 -2.42 5.09
N TYR A 418 -9.71 -2.60 4.43
CA TYR A 418 -9.08 -1.59 3.57
C TYR A 418 -9.59 -1.62 2.12
N THR A 419 -10.64 -2.38 1.83
CA THR A 419 -11.32 -2.43 0.52
C THR A 419 -10.46 -2.98 -0.62
N TYR A 420 -9.51 -3.88 -0.32
CA TYR A 420 -8.71 -4.55 -1.34
C TYR A 420 -9.55 -5.59 -2.10
N ALA A 421 -10.03 -5.24 -3.30
CA ALA A 421 -11.04 -6.00 -4.04
C ALA A 421 -10.67 -7.49 -4.31
N PRO A 422 -9.42 -7.86 -4.64
CA PRO A 422 -9.05 -9.26 -4.85
C PRO A 422 -9.32 -10.17 -3.64
N SER A 423 -9.25 -9.63 -2.42
CA SER A 423 -9.56 -10.39 -1.20
C SER A 423 -11.04 -10.76 -1.06
N TYR A 424 -11.95 -9.95 -1.61
CA TYR A 424 -13.37 -10.31 -1.66
C TYR A 424 -13.59 -11.51 -2.60
N LEU A 425 -12.90 -11.53 -3.74
CA LEU A 425 -13.01 -12.63 -4.70
C LEU A 425 -12.44 -13.94 -4.12
N LEU A 426 -11.27 -13.88 -3.47
CA LEU A 426 -10.69 -15.05 -2.80
C LEU A 426 -11.59 -15.56 -1.66
N ALA A 427 -12.14 -14.67 -0.83
CA ALA A 427 -13.09 -15.06 0.21
C ALA A 427 -14.32 -15.77 -0.39
N ALA A 428 -14.88 -15.26 -1.49
CA ALA A 428 -16.00 -15.90 -2.16
C ALA A 428 -15.66 -17.32 -2.66
N LYS A 429 -14.47 -17.52 -3.21
CA LYS A 429 -13.99 -18.82 -3.68
C LYS A 429 -13.86 -19.81 -2.52
N MET A 430 -13.25 -19.37 -1.42
CA MET A 430 -13.14 -20.17 -0.20
C MET A 430 -14.51 -20.56 0.36
N TYR A 431 -15.49 -19.65 0.39
CA TYR A 431 -16.86 -19.98 0.81
C TYR A 431 -17.59 -20.95 -0.14
N LEU A 432 -17.11 -21.10 -1.38
CA LEU A 432 -17.65 -22.03 -2.38
C LEU A 432 -16.94 -23.38 -2.41
N GLU A 433 -15.80 -23.52 -1.74
CA GLU A 433 -15.11 -24.80 -1.61
C GLU A 433 -15.93 -25.74 -0.73
N LYS A 434 -16.43 -26.82 -1.31
CA LYS A 434 -17.23 -27.83 -0.59
C LYS A 434 -16.37 -28.74 0.27
N GLU A 435 -15.12 -28.92 -0.13
CA GLU A 435 -14.16 -29.82 0.48
C GLU A 435 -12.85 -29.06 0.69
N LEU A 436 -12.18 -29.34 1.80
CA LEU A 436 -10.88 -28.81 2.16
C LEU A 436 -9.82 -29.87 1.88
N TRP A 437 -8.66 -29.42 1.41
CA TRP A 437 -7.59 -30.29 0.96
C TRP A 437 -7.05 -31.18 2.09
N GLY A 438 -7.27 -32.49 2.01
CA GLY A 438 -6.91 -33.46 3.05
C GLY A 438 -5.40 -33.55 3.28
N GLN A 439 -4.58 -33.19 2.30
CA GLN A 439 -3.12 -33.14 2.42
C GLN A 439 -2.62 -31.97 3.28
N ALA A 440 -3.49 -31.02 3.66
CA ALA A 440 -3.10 -29.95 4.59
C ALA A 440 -2.89 -30.43 6.03
N HIS A 441 -3.30 -31.67 6.35
CA HIS A 441 -3.11 -32.28 7.66
C HIS A 441 -1.63 -32.48 8.01
N ALA A 442 -1.24 -31.97 9.17
CA ALA A 442 0.03 -32.33 9.76
C ALA A 442 0.01 -33.79 10.26
N LEU A 443 1.12 -34.49 10.07
CA LEU A 443 1.30 -35.84 10.61
C LEU A 443 1.26 -35.80 12.14
N ALA A 444 0.55 -36.74 12.77
CA ALA A 444 0.51 -36.82 14.24
C ALA A 444 1.91 -37.00 14.83
N SER A 445 2.77 -37.79 14.17
CA SER A 445 4.19 -37.95 14.54
C SER A 445 4.95 -36.63 14.49
N ALA A 446 4.62 -35.72 13.58
CA ALA A 446 5.23 -34.40 13.50
C ALA A 446 4.78 -33.47 14.64
N LEU A 447 3.48 -33.47 14.97
CA LEU A 447 2.94 -32.66 16.07
C LEU A 447 3.40 -33.15 17.45
N GLU A 448 3.54 -34.47 17.61
CA GLU A 448 4.03 -35.11 18.83
C GLU A 448 5.56 -35.20 18.90
N LEU A 449 6.26 -34.67 17.88
CA LEU A 449 7.72 -34.68 17.76
C LEU A 449 8.35 -36.07 17.90
N LYS A 450 7.65 -37.11 17.41
CA LYS A 450 8.16 -38.48 17.39
C LYS A 450 9.11 -38.71 16.22
N ASP A 451 9.94 -39.75 16.30
CA ASP A 451 10.95 -40.05 15.28
C ASP A 451 10.33 -40.51 13.95
N GLU A 452 9.08 -40.98 13.94
CA GLU A 452 8.37 -41.34 12.70
C GLU A 452 7.99 -40.12 11.83
N ARG A 453 8.34 -38.89 12.26
CA ARG A 453 8.15 -37.68 11.44
C ARG A 453 9.23 -37.49 10.38
N TYR A 454 10.40 -38.11 10.55
CA TYR A 454 11.52 -37.92 9.67
C TYR A 454 11.33 -38.73 8.38
N THR A 455 11.58 -38.08 7.25
CA THR A 455 11.61 -38.72 5.93
C THR A 455 12.97 -39.39 5.68
N TYR A 456 14.03 -38.86 6.28
CA TYR A 456 15.43 -39.28 6.09
C TYR A 456 16.09 -39.61 7.43
N ALA A 457 16.98 -40.61 7.44
CA ALA A 457 17.65 -41.06 8.66
C ALA A 457 18.73 -40.08 9.14
N SER A 458 19.36 -39.35 8.21
CA SER A 458 20.39 -38.35 8.51
C SER A 458 20.41 -37.23 7.46
N LYS A 459 21.23 -36.21 7.71
CA LYS A 459 21.47 -35.11 6.78
C LYS A 459 22.11 -35.61 5.47
N GLU A 460 23.06 -36.52 5.56
CA GLU A 460 23.73 -37.11 4.40
C GLU A 460 22.74 -37.88 3.53
N ASP A 461 21.75 -38.53 4.13
CA ASP A 461 20.68 -39.22 3.41
C ASP A 461 19.68 -38.25 2.76
N PHE A 462 19.37 -37.13 3.42
CA PHE A 462 18.58 -36.05 2.84
C PHE A 462 19.27 -35.45 1.60
N GLU A 463 20.56 -35.08 1.72
CA GLU A 463 21.35 -34.53 0.61
C GLU A 463 21.55 -35.54 -0.53
N ALA A 464 21.59 -36.84 -0.21
CA ALA A 464 21.68 -37.91 -1.20
C ALA A 464 20.32 -38.37 -1.75
N GLY A 465 19.20 -37.82 -1.27
CA GLY A 465 17.86 -38.22 -1.66
C GLY A 465 17.50 -39.67 -1.31
N ARG A 466 18.05 -40.21 -0.21
CA ARG A 466 17.83 -41.59 0.26
C ARG A 466 16.84 -41.64 1.43
N PRO A 467 15.52 -41.80 1.20
CA PRO A 467 14.54 -41.86 2.27
C PRO A 467 14.68 -43.11 3.14
N ILE A 468 14.12 -43.08 4.35
CA ILE A 468 14.07 -44.23 5.26
C ILE A 468 13.24 -45.35 4.61
N VAL A 469 13.86 -46.51 4.40
CA VAL A 469 13.15 -47.70 3.89
C VAL A 469 12.30 -48.27 5.02
N SER A 470 10.97 -48.23 4.85
CA SER A 470 10.05 -48.82 5.82
C SER A 470 10.20 -50.35 5.79
N PRO A 471 10.40 -51.03 6.93
CA PRO A 471 10.64 -52.48 6.97
C PRO A 471 9.41 -53.36 6.69
N ASN A 472 8.29 -52.77 6.24
CA ASN A 472 7.07 -53.50 5.89
C ASN A 472 6.80 -53.41 4.39
N GLU A 473 7.57 -54.13 3.57
CA GLU A 473 7.10 -54.59 2.26
C GLU A 473 7.95 -55.79 1.84
N ASP A 474 7.35 -56.96 1.97
CA ASP A 474 7.88 -58.22 1.47
C ASP A 474 8.12 -58.10 -0.04
N GLY A 475 9.39 -58.03 -0.42
CA GLY A 475 9.93 -58.60 -1.65
C GLY A 475 9.12 -58.44 -2.93
N SER A 476 8.95 -57.21 -3.41
CA SER A 476 8.79 -57.00 -4.85
C SER A 476 9.55 -55.75 -5.28
N SER A 477 10.65 -56.01 -5.98
CA SER A 477 11.47 -55.03 -6.68
C SER A 477 10.64 -54.34 -7.76
N ASP A 478 10.03 -53.21 -7.44
CA ASP A 478 9.75 -52.10 -8.37
C ASP A 478 9.74 -50.81 -7.54
N GLY A 479 10.80 -50.02 -7.67
CA GLY A 479 11.10 -48.87 -6.80
C GLY A 479 10.17 -47.68 -7.00
N GLU A 480 8.94 -47.76 -6.50
CA GLU A 480 8.12 -46.58 -6.21
C GLU A 480 8.32 -46.19 -4.75
N ASN A 481 8.75 -44.94 -4.52
CA ASN A 481 8.80 -44.31 -3.20
C ASN A 481 7.49 -44.56 -2.43
N PRO A 482 7.51 -44.74 -1.09
CA PRO A 482 6.30 -44.85 -0.29
C PRO A 482 5.42 -43.62 -0.57
N LYS A 483 4.31 -43.82 -1.28
CA LYS A 483 3.37 -42.74 -1.59
C LYS A 483 2.89 -42.17 -0.26
N PRO A 484 2.96 -40.85 -0.05
CA PRO A 484 2.42 -40.23 1.16
C PRO A 484 0.96 -40.69 1.31
N GLU A 485 0.57 -41.05 2.54
CA GLU A 485 -0.78 -41.52 2.83
C GLU A 485 -1.78 -40.43 2.40
N VAL A 486 -2.39 -40.62 1.22
CA VAL A 486 -3.26 -39.59 0.62
C VAL A 486 -4.56 -39.56 1.42
N ARG A 487 -4.60 -38.75 2.47
CA ARG A 487 -5.84 -38.45 3.18
C ARG A 487 -6.86 -37.86 2.20
N PRO A 488 -8.11 -38.38 2.18
CA PRO A 488 -9.16 -37.83 1.36
C PRO A 488 -9.49 -36.41 1.82
N ASP A 489 -10.02 -35.61 0.90
CA ASP A 489 -10.51 -34.28 1.22
C ASP A 489 -11.70 -34.35 2.19
N GLU A 490 -11.80 -33.35 3.06
CA GLU A 490 -12.80 -33.30 4.13
C GLU A 490 -13.88 -32.26 3.83
N PRO A 491 -15.15 -32.47 4.19
CA PRO A 491 -16.18 -31.45 4.00
C PRO A 491 -15.80 -30.13 4.66
N ASN A 492 -15.91 -29.01 3.92
CA ASN A 492 -15.60 -27.68 4.42
C ASN A 492 -16.70 -27.17 5.36
N PRO A 493 -16.45 -27.02 6.68
CA PRO A 493 -17.45 -26.48 7.61
C PRO A 493 -17.79 -25.01 7.33
N GLY A 494 -16.89 -24.30 6.63
CA GLY A 494 -17.06 -22.93 6.21
C GLY A 494 -17.85 -22.76 4.91
N TYR A 495 -18.19 -23.83 4.17
CA TYR A 495 -18.94 -23.73 2.92
C TYR A 495 -20.25 -22.97 3.12
N ASN A 496 -20.38 -21.82 2.45
CA ASN A 496 -21.52 -20.92 2.59
C ASN A 496 -21.78 -20.14 1.29
N PRO A 497 -22.60 -20.69 0.38
CA PRO A 497 -22.98 -20.04 -0.87
C PRO A 497 -23.61 -18.65 -0.69
N GLU A 498 -24.38 -18.43 0.37
CA GLU A 498 -25.02 -17.12 0.61
C GLU A 498 -23.99 -16.06 0.99
N GLN A 499 -22.98 -16.43 1.79
CA GLN A 499 -21.86 -15.54 2.09
C GLN A 499 -21.02 -15.27 0.84
N ALA A 500 -20.77 -16.29 0.02
CA ALA A 500 -20.08 -16.13 -1.26
C ALA A 500 -20.79 -15.13 -2.18
N LYS A 501 -22.13 -15.17 -2.28
CA LYS A 501 -22.92 -14.18 -3.05
C LYS A 501 -22.68 -12.75 -2.56
N ILE A 502 -22.58 -12.52 -1.26
CA ILE A 502 -22.27 -11.20 -0.69
C ILE A 502 -20.90 -10.73 -1.18
N TYR A 503 -19.88 -11.57 -1.10
CA TYR A 503 -18.53 -11.21 -1.55
C TYR A 503 -18.44 -11.00 -3.07
N ILE A 504 -19.10 -11.84 -3.89
CA ILE A 504 -19.15 -11.64 -5.34
C ILE A 504 -19.86 -10.34 -5.70
N ARG A 505 -20.93 -9.99 -4.99
CA ARG A 505 -21.61 -8.70 -5.16
C ARG A 505 -20.67 -7.53 -4.88
N GLU A 506 -19.88 -7.61 -3.80
CA GLU A 506 -18.86 -6.60 -3.49
C GLU A 506 -17.79 -6.48 -4.59
N VAL A 507 -17.34 -7.60 -5.18
CA VAL A 507 -16.42 -7.58 -6.33
C VAL A 507 -17.04 -6.84 -7.52
N LEU A 508 -18.33 -7.08 -7.81
CA LEU A 508 -19.03 -6.37 -8.90
C LEU A 508 -19.19 -4.87 -8.61
N TYR A 509 -19.41 -4.47 -7.37
CA TYR A 509 -19.38 -3.05 -6.98
C TYR A 509 -18.00 -2.43 -7.12
N ALA A 510 -16.93 -3.15 -6.80
CA ALA A 510 -15.56 -2.69 -7.03
C ALA A 510 -15.31 -2.44 -8.53
N VAL A 511 -15.76 -3.37 -9.39
CA VAL A 511 -15.69 -3.23 -10.84
C VAL A 511 -16.49 -2.01 -11.33
N GLU A 512 -17.71 -1.81 -10.82
CA GLU A 512 -18.53 -0.65 -11.15
C GLU A 512 -17.86 0.67 -10.72
N ALA A 513 -17.26 0.70 -9.53
CA ALA A 513 -16.55 1.85 -9.00
C ALA A 513 -15.40 2.26 -9.93
N ILE A 514 -14.62 1.29 -10.42
CA ILE A 514 -13.55 1.55 -11.38
C ILE A 514 -14.09 2.03 -12.73
N LYS A 515 -15.16 1.43 -13.25
CA LYS A 515 -15.80 1.89 -14.51
C LYS A 515 -16.30 3.32 -14.37
N PHE A 516 -16.93 3.65 -13.24
CA PHE A 516 -17.36 5.00 -12.93
C PHE A 516 -16.16 5.96 -12.89
N TYR A 517 -15.11 5.60 -12.16
CA TYR A 517 -13.88 6.39 -12.06
C TYR A 517 -13.26 6.65 -13.44
N GLN A 518 -13.08 5.61 -14.26
CA GLN A 518 -12.55 5.70 -15.62
C GLN A 518 -13.43 6.54 -16.56
N SER A 519 -14.76 6.44 -16.43
CA SER A 519 -15.71 7.26 -17.18
C SER A 519 -15.55 8.75 -16.82
N ARG A 520 -15.47 9.06 -15.52
CA ARG A 520 -15.23 10.42 -15.02
C ARG A 520 -13.87 10.93 -15.44
N LEU A 521 -12.84 10.09 -15.42
CA LEU A 521 -11.50 10.40 -15.89
C LEU A 521 -11.50 10.75 -17.39
N THR A 522 -12.23 9.97 -18.19
CA THR A 522 -12.39 10.23 -19.62
C THR A 522 -13.14 11.55 -19.88
N TYR A 523 -14.20 11.80 -19.12
CA TYR A 523 -14.94 13.06 -19.19
C TYR A 523 -14.06 14.25 -18.82
N ALA A 524 -13.31 14.15 -17.72
CA ALA A 524 -12.39 15.18 -17.28
C ALA A 524 -11.28 15.42 -18.32
N ARG A 525 -10.68 14.37 -18.90
CA ARG A 525 -9.72 14.47 -20.01
C ARG A 525 -10.33 15.19 -21.23
N ASN A 526 -11.60 14.98 -21.52
CA ASN A 526 -12.29 15.67 -22.61
C ASN A 526 -12.55 17.14 -22.31
N LEU A 527 -12.91 17.49 -21.07
CA LEU A 527 -13.01 18.90 -20.64
C LEU A 527 -11.65 19.59 -20.70
N ALA A 528 -10.60 18.88 -20.33
CA ALA A 528 -9.25 19.37 -20.39
C ALA A 528 -8.78 19.64 -21.82
N ARG A 529 -9.06 18.72 -22.77
CA ARG A 529 -8.82 18.95 -24.20
C ARG A 529 -9.54 20.18 -24.75
N ARG A 530 -10.62 20.61 -24.11
CA ARG A 530 -11.36 21.85 -24.43
C ARG A 530 -10.77 23.09 -23.75
N GLY A 531 -9.64 22.96 -23.07
CA GLY A 531 -8.91 24.06 -22.42
C GLY A 531 -9.53 24.55 -21.12
N GLN A 532 -10.40 23.76 -20.48
CA GLN A 532 -10.94 24.13 -19.15
C GLN A 532 -9.91 23.93 -18.03
N PHE A 533 -9.01 22.97 -18.22
CA PHE A 533 -7.88 22.61 -17.37
C PHE A 533 -6.88 21.79 -18.21
N GLY A 534 -5.69 21.46 -17.70
CA GLY A 534 -4.70 20.65 -18.42
C GLY A 534 -5.18 19.20 -18.63
N VAL A 535 -4.80 18.53 -19.73
CA VAL A 535 -5.24 17.13 -20.02
C VAL A 535 -4.86 16.18 -18.90
N ASP A 536 -3.73 16.44 -18.28
CA ASP A 536 -3.19 15.69 -17.16
C ASP A 536 -3.97 15.97 -15.86
N ASP A 537 -4.74 17.07 -15.79
CA ASP A 537 -5.50 17.44 -14.61
C ASP A 537 -6.72 16.55 -14.33
N ALA A 538 -7.06 15.68 -15.26
CA ALA A 538 -8.28 14.89 -15.22
C ALA A 538 -8.35 13.90 -14.05
N GLY A 539 -7.23 13.34 -13.58
CA GLY A 539 -7.17 12.39 -12.45
C GLY A 539 -7.61 13.04 -11.15
N ASP A 540 -6.90 14.07 -10.71
CA ASP A 540 -7.17 14.74 -9.44
C ASP A 540 -8.54 15.44 -9.46
N VAL A 541 -9.03 15.90 -10.62
CA VAL A 541 -10.39 16.45 -10.72
C VAL A 541 -11.42 15.37 -10.37
N VAL A 542 -11.16 14.12 -10.74
CA VAL A 542 -12.03 13.00 -10.40
C VAL A 542 -11.82 12.56 -8.96
N ASP A 543 -10.58 12.45 -8.48
CA ASP A 543 -10.33 12.10 -7.08
C ASP A 543 -10.87 13.15 -6.11
N ASP A 544 -10.70 14.45 -6.39
CA ASP A 544 -11.28 15.54 -5.62
C ASP A 544 -12.81 15.51 -5.68
N TYR A 545 -13.38 15.26 -6.87
CA TYR A 545 -14.82 15.05 -7.01
C TYR A 545 -15.31 13.87 -6.18
N VAL A 546 -14.61 12.74 -6.21
CA VAL A 546 -14.94 11.52 -5.46
C VAL A 546 -14.85 11.74 -3.96
N GLN A 547 -13.81 12.45 -3.49
CA GLN A 547 -13.59 12.72 -2.07
C GLN A 547 -14.56 13.77 -1.51
N ASN A 548 -14.90 14.79 -2.30
CA ASN A 548 -15.74 15.91 -1.86
C ASN A 548 -17.23 15.68 -2.08
N ASP A 549 -17.64 14.90 -3.09
CA ASP A 549 -19.05 14.66 -3.41
C ASP A 549 -19.63 13.46 -2.63
N ASN A 550 -19.59 13.59 -1.30
CA ASN A 550 -20.05 12.55 -0.36
C ASN A 550 -21.56 12.27 -0.40
N LYS A 551 -22.35 13.11 -1.10
CA LYS A 551 -23.82 13.02 -1.12
C LYS A 551 -24.39 12.48 -2.43
N SER A 552 -23.68 12.63 -3.56
CA SER A 552 -24.20 12.14 -4.85
C SER A 552 -23.77 10.73 -5.19
N LEU A 553 -22.64 10.26 -4.63
CA LEU A 553 -22.11 8.94 -4.93
C LEU A 553 -22.83 7.83 -4.14
N PRO A 554 -23.28 6.76 -4.81
CA PRO A 554 -23.79 5.58 -4.13
C PRO A 554 -22.77 5.05 -3.11
N PRO A 555 -23.23 4.61 -1.91
CA PRO A 555 -22.33 4.17 -0.84
C PRO A 555 -21.35 3.06 -1.23
N HIS A 556 -21.80 2.11 -2.07
CA HIS A 556 -20.98 0.99 -2.53
C HIS A 556 -19.83 1.43 -3.45
N LEU A 557 -20.02 2.46 -4.30
CA LEU A 557 -18.93 3.02 -5.11
C LEU A 557 -17.95 3.81 -4.23
N ARG A 558 -18.47 4.62 -3.30
CA ARG A 558 -17.65 5.40 -2.38
C ARG A 558 -16.73 4.52 -1.55
N LYS A 559 -17.19 3.34 -1.13
CA LYS A 559 -16.39 2.36 -0.39
C LYS A 559 -15.06 2.06 -1.11
N PHE A 560 -15.11 1.64 -2.36
CA PHE A 560 -13.92 1.23 -3.14
C PHE A 560 -13.09 2.39 -3.67
N LEU A 561 -13.64 3.61 -3.69
CA LEU A 561 -12.91 4.81 -4.10
C LEU A 561 -12.34 5.61 -2.92
N LYS A 562 -12.58 5.16 -1.68
CA LYS A 562 -12.15 5.84 -0.45
C LYS A 562 -10.63 5.93 -0.33
N TYR A 563 -9.91 4.89 -0.74
CA TYR A 563 -8.46 4.77 -0.59
C TYR A 563 -7.77 4.66 -1.96
N PRO A 564 -7.36 5.77 -2.60
CA PRO A 564 -6.73 5.77 -3.93
C PRO A 564 -5.51 4.84 -4.01
N ALA A 565 -4.62 4.88 -3.02
CA ALA A 565 -3.44 4.04 -2.98
C ALA A 565 -3.77 2.53 -2.99
N ILE A 566 -4.85 2.12 -2.31
CA ILE A 566 -5.28 0.71 -2.30
C ILE A 566 -5.98 0.35 -3.62
N ARG A 567 -6.81 1.25 -4.16
CA ARG A 567 -7.46 1.10 -5.48
C ARG A 567 -6.43 0.83 -6.58
N GLU A 568 -5.37 1.64 -6.62
CA GLU A 568 -4.30 1.54 -7.62
C GLU A 568 -3.55 0.21 -7.56
N MET A 569 -3.52 -0.45 -6.40
CA MET A 569 -2.92 -1.78 -6.26
C MET A 569 -3.68 -2.89 -6.99
N TRP A 570 -4.93 -2.72 -7.41
CA TRP A 570 -5.70 -3.78 -8.07
C TRP A 570 -6.50 -3.31 -9.30
N GLU A 571 -6.44 -2.03 -9.66
CA GLU A 571 -7.20 -1.50 -10.79
C GLU A 571 -6.83 -2.16 -12.14
N GLY A 572 -5.60 -2.65 -12.26
CA GLY A 572 -5.13 -3.40 -13.43
C GLY A 572 -5.84 -4.75 -13.62
N ASP A 573 -6.29 -5.37 -12.53
CA ASP A 573 -6.86 -6.73 -12.51
C ASP A 573 -8.38 -6.73 -12.67
N VAL A 574 -9.01 -5.57 -12.74
CA VAL A 574 -10.47 -5.38 -12.76
C VAL A 574 -11.18 -6.21 -13.83
N LYS A 575 -10.60 -6.33 -15.01
CA LYS A 575 -11.18 -7.13 -16.09
C LYS A 575 -11.13 -8.63 -15.81
N ALA A 576 -10.06 -9.11 -15.18
CA ALA A 576 -9.92 -10.51 -14.79
C ALA A 576 -10.91 -10.83 -13.67
N MET A 577 -10.98 -9.98 -12.64
CA MET A 577 -11.93 -10.12 -11.54
C MET A 577 -13.38 -10.07 -12.02
N GLU A 578 -13.75 -9.14 -12.92
CA GLU A 578 -15.11 -9.07 -13.47
C GLU A 578 -15.47 -10.37 -14.19
N ARG A 579 -14.53 -10.93 -14.95
CA ARG A 579 -14.75 -12.20 -15.66
C ARG A 579 -14.97 -13.33 -14.67
N GLU A 580 -14.06 -13.50 -13.72
CA GLU A 580 -14.12 -14.60 -12.74
C GLU A 580 -15.38 -14.51 -11.87
N ALA A 581 -15.76 -13.32 -11.40
CA ALA A 581 -16.99 -13.11 -10.65
C ALA A 581 -18.24 -13.51 -11.44
N LYS A 582 -18.31 -13.16 -12.73
CA LYS A 582 -19.41 -13.55 -13.61
C LYS A 582 -19.41 -15.04 -13.90
N ASP A 583 -18.24 -15.63 -14.15
CA ASP A 583 -18.12 -17.07 -14.39
C ASP A 583 -18.59 -17.88 -13.17
N ILE A 584 -18.33 -17.40 -11.95
CA ILE A 584 -18.89 -17.97 -10.71
C ILE A 584 -20.43 -17.85 -10.72
N CYS A 585 -20.98 -16.67 -11.01
CA CYS A 585 -22.45 -16.51 -11.07
C CYS A 585 -23.09 -17.41 -12.12
N GLU A 586 -22.47 -17.57 -13.29
CA GLU A 586 -22.96 -18.43 -14.36
C GLU A 586 -22.89 -19.91 -13.98
N ARG A 587 -21.78 -20.36 -13.38
CA ARG A 587 -21.60 -21.75 -12.94
C ARG A 587 -22.60 -22.14 -11.87
N GLU A 588 -22.85 -21.25 -10.91
CA GLU A 588 -23.75 -21.51 -9.78
C GLU A 588 -25.23 -21.15 -10.09
N GLY A 589 -25.51 -20.56 -11.26
CA GLY A 589 -26.86 -20.16 -11.68
C GLY A 589 -27.46 -19.02 -10.84
N TRP A 590 -26.63 -18.06 -10.42
CA TRP A 590 -27.03 -17.01 -9.49
C TRP A 590 -27.50 -15.72 -10.17
N ASP A 591 -28.67 -15.26 -9.74
CA ASP A 591 -29.05 -13.86 -9.83
C ASP A 591 -28.61 -13.14 -8.55
N LEU A 592 -27.87 -12.04 -8.69
CA LEU A 592 -27.38 -11.25 -7.57
C LEU A 592 -28.18 -9.96 -7.45
N TYR A 593 -28.62 -9.68 -6.22
CA TYR A 593 -29.37 -8.50 -5.86
C TYR A 593 -28.63 -7.69 -4.79
N ASP A 594 -28.79 -6.37 -4.82
CA ASP A 594 -28.32 -5.46 -3.79
C ASP A 594 -29.19 -5.55 -2.52
N GLU A 595 -28.78 -4.83 -1.47
CA GLU A 595 -29.50 -4.79 -0.19
C GLU A 595 -30.90 -4.17 -0.30
N GLN A 596 -31.17 -3.42 -1.38
CA GLN A 596 -32.45 -2.79 -1.67
C GLN A 596 -33.30 -3.60 -2.68
N GLY A 597 -32.84 -4.79 -3.10
CA GLY A 597 -33.50 -5.64 -4.08
C GLY A 597 -33.28 -5.25 -5.55
N GLY A 598 -32.39 -4.30 -5.83
CA GLY A 598 -31.93 -3.96 -7.17
C GLY A 598 -31.05 -5.07 -7.76
N LEU A 599 -31.26 -5.39 -9.03
CA LEU A 599 -30.51 -6.44 -9.73
C LEU A 599 -29.08 -5.96 -10.03
N VAL A 600 -28.08 -6.62 -9.45
CA VAL A 600 -26.65 -6.38 -9.70
C VAL A 600 -26.16 -7.23 -10.88
N TYR A 601 -26.59 -8.51 -10.92
CA TYR A 601 -26.23 -9.44 -11.97
C TYR A 601 -27.36 -10.43 -12.23
N ARG A 602 -27.58 -10.80 -13.49
CA ARG A 602 -28.51 -11.86 -13.88
C ARG A 602 -27.77 -12.97 -14.63
N HIS A 603 -27.96 -14.20 -14.17
CA HIS A 603 -27.47 -15.40 -14.84
C HIS A 603 -28.05 -15.53 -16.26
N GLY A 604 -27.26 -16.06 -17.19
CA GLY A 604 -27.67 -16.27 -18.59
C GLY A 604 -27.53 -15.03 -19.47
N MET A 605 -26.95 -13.94 -18.97
CA MET A 605 -26.65 -12.74 -19.78
C MET A 605 -25.34 -12.85 -20.56
N VAL A 606 -24.41 -13.71 -20.14
CA VAL A 606 -23.14 -13.92 -20.86
C VAL A 606 -23.37 -14.90 -22.00
N ARG A 607 -23.27 -14.42 -23.25
CA ARG A 607 -23.30 -15.31 -24.43
C ARG A 607 -22.15 -16.31 -24.32
N PRO A 608 -22.39 -17.63 -24.43
CA PRO A 608 -21.32 -18.60 -24.36
C PRO A 608 -20.27 -18.28 -25.43
N THR A 609 -19.02 -18.16 -25.00
CA THR A 609 -17.88 -18.09 -25.93
C THR A 609 -17.90 -19.35 -26.79
N LYS A 610 -17.60 -19.21 -28.09
CA LYS A 610 -17.77 -20.27 -29.10
C LYS A 610 -17.13 -21.63 -28.74
N GLY A 611 -16.19 -21.68 -27.79
CA GLY A 611 -15.59 -22.91 -27.29
C GLY A 611 -16.47 -23.73 -26.33
N ALA A 612 -17.25 -23.09 -25.46
CA ALA A 612 -18.10 -23.77 -24.48
C ALA A 612 -19.35 -24.41 -25.13
N ALA A 613 -19.90 -23.78 -26.17
CA ALA A 613 -21.00 -24.33 -26.95
C ALA A 613 -20.59 -25.60 -27.73
N ALA A 614 -19.33 -25.71 -28.14
CA ALA A 614 -18.81 -26.91 -28.81
C ALA A 614 -18.60 -28.07 -27.82
N ALA A 615 -18.14 -27.80 -26.59
CA ALA A 615 -18.00 -28.81 -25.54
C ALA A 615 -19.36 -29.33 -25.03
N ALA A 616 -20.35 -28.45 -24.84
CA ALA A 616 -21.70 -28.83 -24.45
C ALA A 616 -22.44 -29.62 -25.55
N ALA A 617 -22.15 -29.34 -26.83
CA ALA A 617 -22.70 -30.11 -27.96
C ALA A 617 -22.00 -31.47 -28.16
N ALA A 618 -20.77 -31.64 -27.68
CA ALA A 618 -20.00 -32.88 -27.78
C ALA A 618 -20.24 -33.85 -26.61
N GLY A 619 -20.58 -33.35 -25.42
CA GLY A 619 -20.91 -34.18 -24.24
C GLY A 619 -22.36 -34.66 -24.17
N GLY A 620 -23.21 -34.26 -25.12
CA GLY A 620 -24.62 -34.65 -25.21
C GLY A 620 -24.92 -35.71 -26.28
N ARG A 621 -23.94 -36.52 -26.70
CA ARG A 621 -24.12 -37.64 -27.61
C ARG A 621 -23.66 -38.96 -27.02
#